data_AF-A0A0U1L598-F1
#
_entry.id   AF-A0A0U1L598-F1
#
_cell.length_a   1.000
_cell.length_b   1.000
_cell.length_c   1.000
_cell.angle_alpha   90.00
_cell.angle_beta   90.00
_cell.angle_gamma   90.00
#
_symmetry.space_group_name_H-M   'P 1'
#
loop_
_entity.id
_entity.type
_entity.pdbx_description
1 polymer ?
#
loop_
_entity_poly.entity_id
_entity_poly.type
_entity_poly.pdbx_seq_one_letter_code
_entity_poly.pdbx_strand_id
1 'polypeptide(L)'
;MSILDWFKNLFAKEAKHYVFTPISSDIETIEFKEGQHYFRLRLAEMFLKNDRKLFRSYVPVVSSSVQLQFGSNAAQELPYIAGPLTLALDEASLGKGVQLNYSLTNLVPYHGGNVAISAALLAYVTKDYFQEFLSMSNSIATLLTIGQLSTTLKVVDSAVSGMQDLFDAGDKEIHLVFHNEYSGTDSLGGVSLQNGYFAVIAADAAKFETEKLFVKDSQLQFGEDSQSAKPLTGYDYMLFLIEAALYRDDFRYFDDYNSLMDTAIEKGMTNKTEGDAILKTVMLAVFKSDDLTYVDKTRVATALKKEYEERISFQSKLGSKVSKNTQWLNDRVVALDPEVVSRQISPVLADENLNAAAIADKILAMVMNAEIE
;
A
#
# COMPACT_ATOMS: atom_id res chain seq x y z
N MET A 1 14.77 -42.34 31.93
CA MET A 1 14.77 -40.90 31.60
C MET A 1 14.14 -40.16 32.76
N SER A 2 14.88 -39.24 33.38
CA SER A 2 14.44 -38.56 34.59
C SER A 2 13.53 -37.38 34.24
N ILE A 3 12.54 -37.08 35.09
CA ILE A 3 11.72 -35.85 35.03
C ILE A 3 12.62 -34.60 35.04
N LEU A 4 13.82 -34.69 35.60
CA LEU A 4 14.85 -33.64 35.56
C LEU A 4 15.46 -33.42 34.16
N ASP A 5 15.52 -34.44 33.29
CA ASP A 5 15.98 -34.29 31.91
C ASP A 5 14.90 -33.62 31.03
N TRP A 6 13.62 -33.86 31.35
CA TRP A 6 12.48 -33.18 30.74
C TRP A 6 12.42 -31.69 31.14
N PHE A 7 12.67 -31.38 32.41
CA PHE A 7 12.76 -29.98 32.89
C PHE A 7 13.96 -29.23 32.32
N LYS A 8 15.13 -29.87 32.14
CA LYS A 8 16.32 -29.22 31.53
C LYS A 8 16.11 -28.87 30.05
N ASN A 9 15.35 -29.68 29.31
CA ASN A 9 14.97 -29.37 27.92
C ASN A 9 13.89 -28.28 27.81
N LEU A 10 13.25 -27.90 28.92
CA LEU A 10 12.22 -26.88 28.98
C LEU A 10 12.78 -25.45 29.14
N PHE A 11 14.03 -25.30 29.55
CA PHE A 11 14.63 -23.98 29.88
C PHE A 11 15.78 -23.52 28.98
N ALA A 12 16.17 -24.34 28.00
CA ALA A 12 17.09 -23.89 26.96
C ALA A 12 16.70 -24.57 25.64
N LYS A 13 15.74 -23.98 24.94
CA LYS A 13 15.57 -24.25 23.52
C LYS A 13 16.46 -23.25 22.81
N GLU A 14 17.44 -23.76 22.06
CA GLU A 14 18.29 -22.93 21.22
C GLU A 14 17.39 -22.05 20.34
N ALA A 15 17.65 -20.73 20.35
CA ALA A 15 16.89 -19.80 19.53
C ALA A 15 17.12 -20.19 18.07
N LYS A 16 16.03 -20.45 17.36
CA LYS A 16 16.11 -20.72 15.92
C LYS A 16 15.94 -19.41 15.19
N HIS A 17 16.81 -19.16 14.21
CA HIS A 17 16.53 -18.13 13.23
C HIS A 17 15.38 -18.62 12.34
N TYR A 18 14.35 -17.79 12.21
CA TYR A 18 13.28 -18.00 11.26
C TYR A 18 13.71 -17.55 9.86
N VAL A 19 13.02 -18.07 8.85
CA VAL A 19 13.33 -17.72 7.46
C VAL A 19 12.68 -16.39 7.12
N PHE A 20 13.50 -15.44 6.69
CA PHE A 20 13.11 -14.28 5.90
C PHE A 20 13.85 -14.36 4.57
N THR A 21 13.13 -14.30 3.46
CA THR A 21 13.77 -14.28 2.14
C THR A 21 12.94 -13.48 1.14
N PRO A 22 13.57 -12.58 0.38
CA PRO A 22 13.03 -12.15 -0.91
C PRO A 22 12.83 -13.38 -1.80
N ILE A 23 11.78 -13.37 -2.62
CA ILE A 23 11.50 -14.45 -3.56
C ILE A 23 11.60 -13.89 -4.97
N SER A 24 12.40 -14.56 -5.79
CA SER A 24 12.52 -14.22 -7.20
C SER A 24 11.17 -14.41 -7.89
N SER A 25 10.76 -13.41 -8.65
CA SER A 25 9.53 -13.42 -9.44
C SER A 25 9.79 -12.77 -10.79
N ASP A 26 8.89 -12.95 -11.74
CA ASP A 26 8.99 -12.34 -13.07
C ASP A 26 8.75 -10.81 -13.06
N ILE A 27 8.55 -10.23 -11.88
CA ILE A 27 8.37 -8.79 -11.71
C ILE A 27 9.74 -8.11 -11.76
N GLU A 28 9.86 -7.09 -12.62
CA GLU A 28 11.04 -6.24 -12.66
C GLU A 28 11.25 -5.55 -11.30
N THR A 29 12.45 -5.70 -10.75
CA THR A 29 12.82 -5.07 -9.48
C THR A 29 13.10 -3.59 -9.69
N ILE A 30 12.34 -2.76 -9.00
CA ILE A 30 12.37 -1.32 -8.99
C ILE A 30 12.81 -0.89 -7.60
N GLU A 31 13.93 -0.17 -7.53
CA GLU A 31 14.33 0.57 -6.34
C GLU A 31 13.46 1.82 -6.21
N PHE A 32 12.90 2.03 -5.02
CA PHE A 32 12.01 3.15 -4.76
C PHE A 32 12.77 4.48 -4.75
N LYS A 33 12.28 5.46 -5.52
CA LYS A 33 12.84 6.80 -5.58
C LYS A 33 11.89 7.79 -4.94
N GLU A 34 12.43 8.61 -4.05
CA GLU A 34 11.70 9.68 -3.36
C GLU A 34 10.95 10.55 -4.36
N GLY A 35 9.66 10.77 -4.08
CA GLY A 35 8.79 11.65 -4.84
C GLY A 35 8.50 11.18 -6.26
N GLN A 36 8.88 9.95 -6.64
CA GLN A 36 8.57 9.35 -7.94
C GLN A 36 7.62 8.17 -7.83
N HIS A 37 7.83 7.32 -6.82
CA HIS A 37 7.10 6.07 -6.69
C HIS A 37 6.07 6.13 -5.56
N TYR A 38 5.00 5.38 -5.74
CA TYR A 38 4.11 4.96 -4.69
C TYR A 38 4.39 3.51 -4.35
N PHE A 39 4.26 3.16 -3.07
CA PHE A 39 4.29 1.79 -2.64
C PHE A 39 2.95 1.34 -2.04
N ARG A 40 2.67 0.05 -2.16
CA ARG A 40 1.61 -0.62 -1.41
C ARG A 40 2.11 -1.94 -0.87
N LEU A 41 1.88 -2.20 0.41
CA LEU A 41 2.12 -3.50 0.99
C LEU A 41 0.88 -4.38 0.83
N ARG A 42 1.05 -5.56 0.25
CA ARG A 42 0.02 -6.59 0.18
C ARG A 42 0.44 -7.84 0.93
N LEU A 43 -0.51 -8.46 1.63
CA LEU A 43 -0.41 -9.85 2.07
C LEU A 43 -0.97 -10.73 0.94
N ALA A 44 -0.06 -11.29 0.15
CA ALA A 44 -0.42 -12.15 -0.97
C ALA A 44 -1.04 -13.47 -0.48
N GLU A 45 -0.44 -14.08 0.55
CA GLU A 45 -0.94 -15.30 1.17
C GLU A 45 -0.54 -15.34 2.66
N MET A 46 -1.38 -15.97 3.47
CA MET A 46 -1.04 -16.35 4.85
C MET A 46 -1.52 -17.77 5.11
N PHE A 47 -0.77 -18.52 5.90
CA PHE A 47 -1.06 -19.93 6.12
C PHE A 47 -0.64 -20.38 7.51
N LEU A 48 -1.49 -21.18 8.15
CA LEU A 48 -1.17 -21.91 9.37
C LEU A 48 -0.96 -23.38 9.01
N LYS A 49 0.11 -23.97 9.52
CA LYS A 49 0.39 -25.40 9.43
C LYS A 49 -0.78 -26.25 9.89
N ASN A 50 -1.44 -25.83 10.96
CA ASN A 50 -2.57 -26.53 11.55
C ASN A 50 -3.74 -25.55 11.72
N ASP A 51 -4.83 -25.81 11.01
CA ASP A 51 -6.10 -25.10 11.12
C ASP A 51 -7.00 -25.69 12.23
N ARG A 52 -6.63 -26.84 12.78
CA ARG A 52 -7.34 -27.50 13.88
C ARG A 52 -6.37 -28.18 14.84
N LYS A 53 -6.59 -27.95 16.14
CA LYS A 53 -5.93 -28.70 17.22
C LYS A 53 -6.99 -29.09 18.24
N LEU A 54 -7.21 -30.39 18.41
CA LEU A 54 -8.29 -30.94 19.23
C LEU A 54 -9.68 -30.47 18.73
N PHE A 55 -10.52 -29.96 19.64
CA PHE A 55 -11.87 -29.44 19.37
C PHE A 55 -11.89 -27.93 19.05
N ARG A 56 -10.71 -27.31 18.83
CA ARG A 56 -10.58 -25.89 18.48
C ARG A 56 -10.16 -25.75 17.02
N SER A 57 -10.89 -24.92 16.29
CA SER A 57 -10.52 -24.46 14.95
C SER A 57 -9.79 -23.14 15.07
N TYR A 58 -8.76 -22.97 14.25
CA TYR A 58 -7.94 -21.77 14.20
C TYR A 58 -8.09 -21.11 12.84
N VAL A 59 -8.08 -19.79 12.87
CA VAL A 59 -8.16 -18.97 11.67
C VAL A 59 -6.88 -18.14 11.59
N PRO A 60 -6.17 -18.15 10.44
CA PRO A 60 -5.02 -17.28 10.24
C PRO A 60 -5.48 -15.82 10.23
N VAL A 61 -4.75 -14.99 10.96
CA VAL A 61 -4.92 -13.55 10.99
C VAL A 61 -3.55 -12.92 10.95
N VAL A 62 -3.37 -11.92 10.10
CA VAL A 62 -2.15 -11.10 10.10
C VAL A 62 -2.51 -9.71 10.59
N SER A 63 -1.85 -9.29 11.66
CA SER A 63 -1.81 -7.87 12.02
C SER A 63 -0.54 -7.26 11.48
N SER A 64 -0.62 -6.08 10.88
CA SER A 64 0.53 -5.36 10.35
C SER A 64 0.51 -3.90 10.75
N SER A 65 1.68 -3.30 10.77
CA SER A 65 1.88 -1.88 10.99
C SER A 65 3.00 -1.42 10.05
N VAL A 66 2.70 -0.40 9.23
CA VAL A 66 3.69 0.24 8.36
C VAL A 66 3.95 1.64 8.87
N GLN A 67 5.18 1.93 9.27
CA GLN A 67 5.59 3.25 9.71
C GLN A 67 6.38 3.95 8.61
N LEU A 68 6.03 5.19 8.30
CA LEU A 68 6.72 6.00 7.29
C LEU A 68 6.58 7.50 7.55
N GLN A 69 7.48 8.28 6.96
CA GLN A 69 7.38 9.73 6.94
C GLN A 69 6.26 10.19 5.97
N PHE A 70 5.35 11.04 6.42
CA PHE A 70 4.30 11.62 5.55
C PHE A 70 4.18 13.13 5.75
N GLY A 71 4.40 13.88 4.66
CA GLY A 71 4.48 15.33 4.68
C GLY A 71 5.54 15.83 5.69
N SER A 72 5.24 16.93 6.37
CA SER A 72 6.09 17.50 7.42
C SER A 72 5.88 16.89 8.82
N ASN A 73 5.02 15.86 8.95
CA ASN A 73 4.68 15.28 10.25
C ASN A 73 5.71 14.26 10.70
N ALA A 74 5.77 13.91 12.00
CA ALA A 74 6.58 12.78 12.45
C ALA A 74 6.17 11.47 11.75
N ALA A 75 7.00 10.44 11.79
CA ALA A 75 6.69 9.13 11.23
C ALA A 75 5.28 8.67 11.65
N GLN A 76 4.46 8.35 10.67
CA GLN A 76 3.07 7.98 10.81
C GLN A 76 2.94 6.46 10.75
N GLU A 77 2.07 5.90 11.58
CA GLU A 77 1.84 4.46 11.66
C GLU A 77 0.53 4.08 10.95
N LEU A 78 0.59 3.09 10.06
CA LEU A 78 -0.55 2.56 9.33
C LEU A 78 -0.85 1.13 9.81
N PRO A 79 -1.73 0.97 10.81
CA PRO A 79 -2.14 -0.35 11.26
C PRO A 79 -3.12 -1.00 10.28
N TYR A 80 -3.00 -2.32 10.11
CA TYR A 80 -3.97 -3.12 9.37
C TYR A 80 -4.16 -4.51 10.00
N ILE A 81 -5.34 -5.10 9.75
CA ILE A 81 -5.66 -6.47 10.15
C ILE A 81 -6.25 -7.20 8.94
N ALA A 82 -5.54 -8.23 8.48
CA ALA A 82 -5.94 -9.09 7.40
C ALA A 82 -6.43 -10.45 7.94
N GLY A 83 -7.58 -10.90 7.44
CA GLY A 83 -8.11 -12.23 7.73
C GLY A 83 -9.54 -12.41 7.23
N PRO A 84 -10.11 -13.63 7.32
CA PRO A 84 -11.45 -13.91 6.81
C PRO A 84 -12.54 -13.32 7.72
N LEU A 85 -12.13 -12.74 8.84
CA LEU A 85 -12.96 -12.06 9.80
C LEU A 85 -13.63 -10.85 9.13
N THR A 86 -12.97 -10.14 8.21
CA THR A 86 -13.58 -9.01 7.48
C THR A 86 -14.79 -9.40 6.60
N LEU A 87 -15.00 -10.70 6.32
CA LEU A 87 -16.05 -11.19 5.43
C LEU A 87 -17.40 -11.40 6.12
N ALA A 88 -17.52 -11.06 7.41
CA ALA A 88 -18.75 -11.23 8.21
C ALA A 88 -19.36 -12.64 8.09
N LEU A 89 -18.51 -13.66 7.99
CA LEU A 89 -18.90 -15.06 7.86
C LEU A 89 -19.38 -15.63 9.19
N ASP A 90 -20.25 -16.64 9.11
CA ASP A 90 -20.65 -17.42 10.27
C ASP A 90 -19.51 -18.34 10.74
N GLU A 91 -19.54 -18.73 12.03
CA GLU A 91 -18.48 -19.54 12.64
C GLU A 91 -18.23 -20.88 11.91
N ALA A 92 -19.24 -21.44 11.26
CA ALA A 92 -19.13 -22.72 10.54
C ALA A 92 -18.38 -22.61 9.19
N SER A 93 -18.26 -21.38 8.65
CA SER A 93 -17.57 -21.08 7.40
C SER A 93 -16.17 -20.49 7.64
N LEU A 94 -15.87 -20.02 8.85
CA LEU A 94 -14.53 -19.58 9.23
C LEU A 94 -13.50 -20.69 9.04
N GLY A 95 -12.40 -20.36 8.36
CA GLY A 95 -11.33 -21.31 8.03
C GLY A 95 -11.56 -22.11 6.74
N LYS A 96 -12.69 -21.91 6.04
CA LYS A 96 -12.94 -22.51 4.72
C LYS A 96 -12.88 -21.44 3.65
N GLY A 97 -11.89 -21.51 2.77
CA GLY A 97 -11.79 -20.61 1.62
C GLY A 97 -10.34 -20.34 1.21
N VAL A 98 -10.20 -19.66 0.08
CA VAL A 98 -8.92 -19.15 -0.43
C VAL A 98 -8.84 -17.67 -0.08
N GLN A 99 -7.81 -17.28 0.64
CA GLN A 99 -7.63 -15.94 1.20
C GLN A 99 -6.33 -15.35 0.66
N LEU A 100 -6.43 -14.48 -0.34
CA LEU A 100 -5.28 -13.96 -1.06
C LEU A 100 -5.39 -12.45 -1.26
N ASN A 101 -4.24 -11.80 -1.40
CA ASN A 101 -4.08 -10.41 -1.86
C ASN A 101 -4.81 -9.35 -1.01
N TYR A 102 -4.70 -9.42 0.32
CA TYR A 102 -5.15 -8.31 1.18
C TYR A 102 -4.22 -7.11 1.00
N SER A 103 -4.78 -5.93 0.71
CA SER A 103 -4.01 -4.69 0.78
C SER A 103 -3.86 -4.31 2.25
N LEU A 104 -2.62 -4.21 2.72
CA LEU A 104 -2.32 -3.82 4.12
C LEU A 104 -2.12 -2.32 4.25
N THR A 105 -1.82 -1.64 3.14
CA THR A 105 -1.79 -0.18 3.05
C THR A 105 -2.58 0.27 1.83
N ASN A 106 -2.92 1.57 1.81
CA ASN A 106 -3.28 2.24 0.58
C ASN A 106 -2.07 2.33 -0.37
N LEU A 107 -2.29 2.92 -1.53
CA LEU A 107 -1.17 3.35 -2.36
C LEU A 107 -0.56 4.62 -1.75
N VAL A 108 0.62 4.48 -1.16
CA VAL A 108 1.27 5.51 -0.33
C VAL A 108 2.41 6.15 -1.12
N PRO A 109 2.49 7.49 -1.21
CA PRO A 109 3.62 8.14 -1.87
C PRO A 109 4.90 7.93 -1.06
N TYR A 110 5.97 7.50 -1.74
CA TYR A 110 7.27 7.33 -1.11
C TYR A 110 8.03 8.65 -1.12
N HIS A 111 8.11 9.30 0.04
CA HIS A 111 8.83 10.58 0.24
C HIS A 111 10.25 10.37 0.79
N GLY A 112 10.85 9.21 0.56
CA GLY A 112 12.15 8.86 1.14
C GLY A 112 12.07 8.57 2.63
N GLY A 113 13.20 8.73 3.33
CA GLY A 113 13.31 8.43 4.76
C GLY A 113 13.19 6.94 5.09
N ASN A 114 12.74 6.65 6.31
CA ASN A 114 12.61 5.28 6.81
C ASN A 114 11.21 4.75 6.54
N VAL A 115 11.15 3.52 6.06
CA VAL A 115 9.91 2.73 5.98
C VAL A 115 10.10 1.48 6.82
N ALA A 116 9.37 1.37 7.92
CA ALA A 116 9.39 0.17 8.75
C ALA A 116 8.13 -0.65 8.53
N ILE A 117 8.29 -1.95 8.32
CA ILE A 117 7.20 -2.91 8.15
C ILE A 117 7.25 -3.88 9.31
N SER A 118 6.19 -3.90 10.11
CA SER A 118 5.99 -4.86 11.19
C SER A 118 4.75 -5.71 10.89
N ALA A 119 4.82 -7.01 11.11
CA ALA A 119 3.69 -7.91 10.96
C ALA A 119 3.74 -9.09 11.93
N ALA A 120 2.59 -9.61 12.33
CA ALA A 120 2.46 -10.78 13.16
C ALA A 120 1.36 -11.71 12.63
N LEU A 121 1.70 -12.99 12.48
CA LEU A 121 0.75 -14.07 12.20
C LEU A 121 0.20 -14.62 13.51
N LEU A 122 -1.11 -14.64 13.61
CA LEU A 122 -1.89 -15.03 14.78
C LEU A 122 -2.80 -16.18 14.39
N ALA A 123 -2.99 -17.11 15.33
CA ALA A 123 -4.02 -18.14 15.24
C ALA A 123 -5.15 -17.81 16.22
N TYR A 124 -6.28 -17.33 15.68
CA TYR A 124 -7.45 -16.97 16.49
C TYR A 124 -8.38 -18.14 16.72
N VAL A 125 -8.87 -18.28 17.96
CA VAL A 125 -9.90 -19.25 18.36
C VAL A 125 -11.27 -18.60 18.28
N THR A 126 -12.22 -19.24 17.62
CA THR A 126 -13.50 -18.62 17.17
C THR A 126 -14.54 -18.31 18.26
N LYS A 127 -14.28 -18.58 19.55
CA LYS A 127 -15.38 -18.72 20.53
C LYS A 127 -15.77 -17.49 21.36
N ASP A 128 -14.87 -16.57 21.70
CA ASP A 128 -15.18 -15.57 22.75
C ASP A 128 -14.86 -14.09 22.42
N TYR A 129 -13.96 -13.79 21.47
CA TYR A 129 -13.54 -12.40 21.15
C TYR A 129 -13.79 -12.01 19.69
N PHE A 130 -14.61 -12.80 19.01
CA PHE A 130 -14.81 -12.70 17.58
C PHE A 130 -15.50 -11.38 17.20
N GLN A 131 -16.52 -10.95 17.94
CA GLN A 131 -17.30 -9.75 17.61
C GLN A 131 -16.52 -8.45 17.81
N GLU A 132 -15.74 -8.35 18.88
CA GLU A 132 -14.85 -7.21 19.16
C GLU A 132 -13.77 -7.11 18.07
N PHE A 133 -13.19 -8.26 17.69
CA PHE A 133 -12.24 -8.35 16.59
C PHE A 133 -12.84 -7.93 15.25
N LEU A 134 -14.07 -8.38 14.94
CA LEU A 134 -14.79 -8.01 13.73
C LEU A 134 -15.04 -6.50 13.66
N SER A 135 -15.51 -5.91 14.76
CA SER A 135 -15.77 -4.48 14.87
C SER A 135 -14.51 -3.65 14.58
N MET A 136 -13.38 -4.07 15.14
CA MET A 136 -12.10 -3.40 14.88
C MET A 136 -11.59 -3.63 13.46
N SER A 137 -11.66 -4.86 12.95
CA SER A 137 -11.24 -5.17 11.58
C SER A 137 -12.02 -4.32 10.58
N ASN A 138 -13.33 -4.12 10.80
CA ASN A 138 -14.15 -3.22 10.00
C ASN A 138 -13.71 -1.75 10.16
N SER A 139 -13.43 -1.30 11.37
CA SER A 139 -12.98 0.08 11.65
C SER A 139 -11.61 0.40 11.04
N ILE A 140 -10.74 -0.61 10.90
CA ILE A 140 -9.43 -0.49 10.25
C ILE A 140 -9.57 -0.66 8.73
N ALA A 141 -10.43 -1.55 8.26
CA ALA A 141 -10.67 -1.74 6.82
C ALA A 141 -11.23 -0.48 6.15
N THR A 142 -12.05 0.31 6.86
CA THR A 142 -12.52 1.60 6.34
C THR A 142 -11.38 2.59 6.08
N LEU A 143 -10.26 2.51 6.82
CA LEU A 143 -9.08 3.34 6.59
C LEU A 143 -8.49 3.17 5.19
N LEU A 144 -8.60 1.97 4.63
CA LEU A 144 -8.12 1.66 3.27
C LEU A 144 -9.16 1.95 2.18
N THR A 145 -10.41 2.24 2.54
CA THR A 145 -11.42 2.70 1.56
C THR A 145 -11.21 4.17 1.21
N ILE A 146 -10.54 4.92 2.08
CA ILE A 146 -10.16 6.30 1.86
C ILE A 146 -8.84 6.28 1.11
N GLY A 147 -8.86 6.47 -0.21
CA GLY A 147 -7.64 6.48 -1.03
C GLY A 147 -6.63 7.54 -0.59
N GLN A 148 -7.11 8.63 0.02
CA GLN A 148 -6.28 9.74 0.52
C GLN A 148 -5.68 9.43 1.91
N LEU A 149 -4.36 9.26 1.96
CA LEU A 149 -3.62 8.94 3.18
C LEU A 149 -3.75 10.05 4.24
N SER A 150 -3.68 11.32 3.85
CA SER A 150 -3.82 12.45 4.80
C SER A 150 -5.16 12.47 5.52
N THR A 151 -6.23 11.95 4.90
CA THR A 151 -7.53 11.77 5.54
C THR A 151 -7.53 10.53 6.44
N THR A 152 -6.90 9.43 6.01
CA THR A 152 -6.68 8.22 6.83
C THR A 152 -5.94 8.53 8.13
N LEU A 153 -4.91 9.38 8.11
CA LEU A 153 -4.11 9.70 9.30
C LEU A 153 -4.91 10.38 10.42
N LYS A 154 -6.01 11.08 10.11
CA LYS A 154 -6.84 11.76 11.13
C LYS A 154 -7.54 10.81 12.10
N VAL A 155 -7.63 9.53 11.75
CA VAL A 155 -8.37 8.50 12.49
C VAL A 155 -7.47 7.33 12.94
N VAL A 156 -6.18 7.37 12.59
CA VAL A 156 -5.20 6.29 12.87
C VAL A 156 -4.97 6.07 14.36
N ASP A 157 -4.86 7.13 15.17
CA ASP A 157 -4.54 7.00 16.59
C ASP A 157 -5.57 6.16 17.36
N SER A 158 -6.85 6.29 17.00
CA SER A 158 -7.93 5.47 17.58
C SER A 158 -7.84 4.00 17.16
N ALA A 159 -7.40 3.72 15.93
CA ALA A 159 -7.23 2.37 15.43
C ALA A 159 -6.03 1.66 16.08
N VAL A 160 -4.91 2.36 16.27
CA VAL A 160 -3.73 1.84 16.97
C VAL A 160 -4.08 1.49 18.42
N SER A 161 -4.79 2.38 19.12
CA SER A 161 -5.21 2.15 20.51
C SER A 161 -6.13 0.92 20.63
N GLY A 162 -7.15 0.81 19.77
CA GLY A 162 -8.02 -0.36 19.75
C GLY A 162 -7.29 -1.67 19.46
N MET A 163 -6.25 -1.63 18.62
CA MET A 163 -5.44 -2.81 18.30
C MET A 163 -4.62 -3.29 19.49
N GLN A 164 -4.07 -2.36 20.29
CA GLN A 164 -3.39 -2.68 21.54
C GLN A 164 -4.35 -3.31 22.55
N ASP A 165 -5.54 -2.74 22.74
CA ASP A 165 -6.54 -3.28 23.66
C ASP A 165 -6.99 -4.70 23.29
N LEU A 166 -7.22 -4.97 21.99
CA LEU A 166 -7.52 -6.32 21.52
C LEU A 166 -6.36 -7.28 21.80
N PHE A 167 -5.14 -6.81 21.59
CA PHE A 167 -3.97 -7.59 21.83
C PHE A 167 -3.80 -7.98 23.30
N ASP A 168 -4.23 -7.15 24.22
CA ASP A 168 -4.16 -7.46 25.65
C ASP A 168 -5.34 -8.32 26.13
N ALA A 169 -6.47 -8.31 25.41
CA ALA A 169 -7.71 -8.97 25.83
C ALA A 169 -7.91 -10.43 25.36
N GLY A 170 -7.24 -10.87 24.29
CA GLY A 170 -7.52 -12.17 23.64
C GLY A 170 -6.56 -13.31 23.97
N ASP A 171 -7.10 -14.53 24.15
CA ASP A 171 -6.35 -15.80 24.08
C ASP A 171 -5.86 -16.02 22.62
N LYS A 172 -4.73 -15.39 22.27
CA LYS A 172 -4.13 -15.46 20.93
C LYS A 172 -2.78 -16.17 20.98
N GLU A 173 -2.57 -17.13 20.08
CA GLU A 173 -1.25 -17.71 19.86
C GLU A 173 -0.54 -16.90 18.77
N ILE A 174 0.59 -16.27 19.12
CA ILE A 174 1.48 -15.62 18.15
C ILE A 174 2.36 -16.70 17.54
N HIS A 175 2.24 -16.90 16.22
CA HIS A 175 2.97 -17.93 15.49
C HIS A 175 4.26 -17.41 14.86
N LEU A 176 4.22 -16.18 14.34
CA LEU A 176 5.33 -15.58 13.62
C LEU A 176 5.29 -14.06 13.75
N VAL A 177 6.45 -13.44 13.91
CA VAL A 177 6.60 -11.98 13.95
C VAL A 177 7.68 -11.59 12.95
N PHE A 178 7.42 -10.51 12.22
CA PHE A 178 8.31 -9.90 11.25
C PHE A 178 8.46 -8.42 11.58
N HIS A 179 9.69 -7.93 11.49
CA HIS A 179 10.01 -6.51 11.50
C HIS A 179 11.19 -6.30 10.58
N ASN A 180 11.08 -5.32 9.67
CA ASN A 180 12.21 -4.84 8.89
C ASN A 180 12.09 -3.33 8.68
N GLU A 181 13.24 -2.65 8.63
CA GLU A 181 13.33 -1.22 8.34
C GLU A 181 14.13 -1.03 7.06
N TYR A 182 13.57 -0.26 6.13
CA TYR A 182 14.21 0.18 4.90
C TYR A 182 14.60 1.64 5.07
N SER A 183 15.89 1.94 4.91
CA SER A 183 16.41 3.30 5.05
C SER A 183 17.68 3.47 4.22
N GLY A 184 17.80 4.65 3.60
CA GLY A 184 18.93 4.99 2.75
C GLY A 184 19.03 4.14 1.47
N THR A 185 20.18 4.22 0.81
CA THR A 185 20.50 3.43 -0.39
C THR A 185 21.52 2.36 -0.07
N ASP A 186 21.48 1.23 -0.77
CA ASP A 186 22.41 0.10 -0.57
C ASP A 186 23.87 0.54 -0.73
N SER A 187 24.13 1.46 -1.67
CA SER A 187 25.46 1.99 -1.95
C SER A 187 26.11 2.75 -0.78
N LEU A 188 25.31 3.21 0.19
CA LEU A 188 25.74 3.98 1.35
C LEU A 188 25.58 3.19 2.67
N GLY A 189 25.38 1.87 2.59
CA GLY A 189 25.19 1.01 3.76
C GLY A 189 23.77 1.00 4.33
N GLY A 190 22.81 1.58 3.60
CA GLY A 190 21.38 1.44 3.87
C GLY A 190 20.79 0.15 3.29
N VAL A 191 19.48 -0.01 3.44
CA VAL A 191 18.69 -1.04 2.77
C VAL A 191 17.55 -0.35 2.04
N SER A 192 17.67 -0.29 0.72
CA SER A 192 16.73 0.41 -0.14
C SER A 192 15.40 -0.34 -0.16
N LEU A 193 14.29 0.40 -0.16
CA LEU A 193 13.00 -0.21 -0.41
C LEU A 193 12.94 -0.65 -1.88
N GLN A 194 12.53 -1.89 -2.12
CA GLN A 194 12.39 -2.48 -3.46
C GLN A 194 11.03 -3.19 -3.57
N ASN A 195 10.46 -3.23 -4.78
CA ASN A 195 9.25 -4.00 -5.03
C ASN A 195 9.59 -5.50 -5.12
N GLY A 196 8.55 -6.33 -5.00
CA GLY A 196 8.68 -7.77 -5.15
C GLY A 196 8.14 -8.55 -3.95
N TYR A 197 8.20 -9.87 -4.09
CA TYR A 197 7.71 -10.79 -3.07
C TYR A 197 8.77 -11.06 -2.01
N PHE A 198 8.33 -11.19 -0.76
CA PHE A 198 9.15 -11.75 0.30
C PHE A 198 8.30 -12.63 1.22
N ALA A 199 8.91 -13.70 1.74
CA ALA A 199 8.25 -14.61 2.67
C ALA A 199 8.91 -14.59 4.04
N VAL A 200 8.07 -14.75 5.06
CA VAL A 200 8.46 -15.01 6.44
C VAL A 200 7.89 -16.38 6.79
N ILE A 201 8.75 -17.34 7.14
CA ILE A 201 8.35 -18.74 7.35
C ILE A 201 8.86 -19.20 8.71
N ALA A 202 7.96 -19.86 9.47
CA ALA A 202 8.27 -20.51 10.74
C ALA A 202 9.08 -21.80 10.55
N ALA A 203 10.23 -21.69 9.87
CA ALA A 203 11.17 -22.76 9.60
C ALA A 203 12.56 -22.43 10.17
N ASP A 204 13.40 -23.45 10.31
CA ASP A 204 14.80 -23.29 10.72
C ASP A 204 15.62 -22.78 9.53
N ALA A 205 16.07 -21.52 9.58
CA ALA A 205 16.77 -20.86 8.48
C ALA A 205 18.06 -21.58 8.06
N ALA A 206 18.70 -22.34 8.96
CA ALA A 206 19.90 -23.10 8.64
C ALA A 206 19.62 -24.37 7.80
N LYS A 207 18.35 -24.77 7.66
CA LYS A 207 17.96 -26.04 7.04
C LYS A 207 16.93 -25.88 5.92
N PHE A 208 16.31 -24.72 5.82
CA PHE A 208 15.26 -24.47 4.85
C PHE A 208 15.87 -24.02 3.53
N GLU A 209 15.57 -24.74 2.45
CA GLU A 209 16.07 -24.52 1.09
C GLU A 209 15.30 -23.36 0.44
N THR A 210 15.68 -22.11 0.74
CA THR A 210 14.97 -20.91 0.25
C THR A 210 14.99 -20.77 -1.27
N GLU A 211 16.01 -21.31 -1.93
CA GLU A 211 16.17 -21.34 -3.39
C GLU A 211 15.11 -22.18 -4.11
N LYS A 212 14.38 -23.01 -3.36
CA LYS A 212 13.25 -23.83 -3.85
C LYS A 212 11.90 -23.13 -3.72
N LEU A 213 11.88 -21.89 -3.24
CA LEU A 213 10.66 -21.09 -3.13
C LEU A 213 10.37 -20.37 -4.44
N PHE A 214 9.11 -20.43 -4.86
CA PHE A 214 8.61 -19.70 -6.01
C PHE A 214 7.28 -19.04 -5.66
N VAL A 215 6.91 -18.00 -6.39
CA VAL A 215 5.55 -17.45 -6.33
C VAL A 215 4.84 -17.73 -7.63
N LYS A 216 3.62 -18.26 -7.54
CA LYS A 216 2.72 -18.48 -8.67
C LYS A 216 1.31 -18.09 -8.25
N ASP A 217 0.65 -17.24 -9.04
CA ASP A 217 -0.72 -16.78 -8.79
C ASP A 217 -0.92 -16.20 -7.37
N SER A 218 0.06 -15.42 -6.90
CA SER A 218 0.12 -14.87 -5.52
C SER A 218 0.20 -15.90 -4.38
N GLN A 219 0.58 -17.15 -4.69
CA GLN A 219 0.77 -18.19 -3.69
C GLN A 219 2.22 -18.64 -3.59
N LEU A 220 2.65 -18.96 -2.37
CA LEU A 220 3.97 -19.48 -2.07
C LEU A 220 4.04 -20.96 -2.44
N GLN A 221 4.94 -21.28 -3.36
CA GLN A 221 5.20 -22.63 -3.85
C GLN A 221 6.58 -23.10 -3.38
N PHE A 222 6.76 -24.41 -3.31
CA PHE A 222 8.02 -25.07 -3.00
C PHE A 222 8.27 -26.23 -3.97
N GLY A 223 9.46 -26.30 -4.56
CA GLY A 223 9.85 -27.36 -5.49
C GLY A 223 11.24 -27.18 -6.08
N GLU A 224 11.69 -28.13 -6.89
CA GLU A 224 13.00 -28.04 -7.57
C GLU A 224 12.98 -27.05 -8.75
N ASP A 225 11.80 -26.81 -9.32
CA ASP A 225 11.61 -25.89 -10.43
C ASP A 225 10.22 -25.21 -10.34
N SER A 226 10.09 -24.03 -10.95
CA SER A 226 8.87 -23.22 -10.88
C SER A 226 7.65 -23.84 -11.55
N GLN A 227 7.84 -24.79 -12.47
CA GLN A 227 6.75 -25.43 -13.21
C GLN A 227 6.13 -26.60 -12.42
N SER A 228 6.95 -27.32 -11.66
CA SER A 228 6.55 -28.48 -10.86
C SER A 228 6.32 -28.16 -9.38
N ALA A 229 6.69 -26.96 -8.93
CA ALA A 229 6.49 -26.49 -7.56
C ALA A 229 5.01 -26.59 -7.13
N LYS A 230 4.81 -26.92 -5.86
CA LYS A 230 3.48 -27.10 -5.24
C LYS A 230 3.30 -26.13 -4.09
N PRO A 231 2.05 -25.85 -3.67
CA PRO A 231 1.82 -24.92 -2.58
C PRO A 231 2.59 -25.35 -1.33
N LEU A 232 3.27 -24.39 -0.68
CA LEU A 232 4.01 -24.67 0.54
C LEU A 232 3.04 -25.11 1.63
N THR A 233 3.32 -26.27 2.24
CA THR A 233 2.53 -26.81 3.35
C THR A 233 3.46 -27.26 4.48
N GLY A 234 2.90 -27.42 5.69
CA GLY A 234 3.67 -27.93 6.84
C GLY A 234 4.39 -26.85 7.67
N TYR A 235 4.24 -25.58 7.31
CA TYR A 235 4.83 -24.41 7.99
C TYR A 235 3.77 -23.33 8.23
N ASP A 236 3.97 -22.52 9.26
CA ASP A 236 3.26 -21.24 9.40
C ASP A 236 4.02 -20.19 8.59
N TYR A 237 3.36 -19.40 7.74
CA TYR A 237 4.02 -18.40 6.93
C TYR A 237 3.15 -17.21 6.53
N MET A 238 3.82 -16.14 6.16
CA MET A 238 3.24 -14.95 5.52
C MET A 238 4.02 -14.69 4.23
N LEU A 239 3.31 -14.50 3.12
CA LEU A 239 3.85 -14.04 1.84
C LEU A 239 3.37 -12.61 1.60
N PHE A 240 4.32 -11.69 1.45
CA PHE A 240 4.05 -10.30 1.16
C PHE A 240 4.49 -9.93 -0.25
N LEU A 241 3.85 -8.90 -0.81
CA LEU A 241 4.26 -8.21 -2.02
C LEU A 241 4.38 -6.72 -1.71
N ILE A 242 5.55 -6.14 -1.97
CA ILE A 242 5.73 -4.70 -2.06
C ILE A 242 5.46 -4.31 -3.51
N GLU A 243 4.42 -3.54 -3.75
CA GLU A 243 4.08 -3.06 -5.08
C GLU A 243 4.66 -1.68 -5.32
N ALA A 244 5.14 -1.43 -6.54
CA ALA A 244 5.50 -0.10 -7.01
C ALA A 244 4.45 0.39 -8.02
N ALA A 245 4.09 1.66 -7.93
CA ALA A 245 3.33 2.35 -8.97
C ALA A 245 3.90 3.74 -9.22
N LEU A 246 3.84 4.21 -10.48
CA LEU A 246 4.24 5.57 -10.84
C LEU A 246 3.10 6.58 -10.67
N TYR A 247 1.85 6.10 -10.65
CA TYR A 247 0.66 6.93 -10.59
C TYR A 247 -0.48 6.21 -9.88
N ARG A 248 -1.43 7.01 -9.42
CA ARG A 248 -2.71 6.54 -8.90
C ARG A 248 -3.87 6.88 -9.83
N ASP A 249 -4.92 6.07 -9.83
CA ASP A 249 -6.11 6.23 -10.68
C ASP A 249 -7.33 6.79 -9.91
N ASP A 250 -7.22 6.88 -8.59
CA ASP A 250 -8.26 7.31 -7.65
C ASP A 250 -8.16 8.80 -7.23
N PHE A 251 -7.23 9.57 -7.82
CA PHE A 251 -7.02 10.99 -7.50
C PHE A 251 -8.29 11.85 -7.67
N ARG A 252 -9.26 11.39 -8.48
CA ARG A 252 -10.56 12.03 -8.66
C ARG A 252 -11.50 11.89 -7.46
N TYR A 253 -11.08 11.27 -6.37
CA TYR A 253 -11.85 11.19 -5.13
C TYR A 253 -11.25 12.04 -4.01
N PHE A 254 -10.29 12.92 -4.32
CA PHE A 254 -9.62 13.76 -3.33
C PHE A 254 -10.39 15.06 -3.12
N ASP A 255 -10.96 15.20 -1.92
CA ASP A 255 -11.83 16.33 -1.58
C ASP A 255 -11.09 17.69 -1.64
N ASP A 256 -9.79 17.69 -1.36
CA ASP A 256 -8.93 18.88 -1.27
C ASP A 256 -8.92 19.75 -2.53
N TYR A 257 -9.12 19.15 -3.72
CA TYR A 257 -9.12 19.89 -4.98
C TYR A 257 -10.32 19.61 -5.88
N ASN A 258 -11.08 18.52 -5.67
CA ASN A 258 -12.26 18.24 -6.47
C ASN A 258 -13.36 19.30 -6.31
N SER A 259 -13.63 19.72 -5.07
CA SER A 259 -14.62 20.77 -4.78
C SER A 259 -14.26 22.11 -5.45
N LEU A 260 -12.97 22.45 -5.45
CA LEU A 260 -12.42 23.61 -6.15
C LEU A 260 -12.51 23.45 -7.67
N MET A 261 -12.33 22.23 -8.18
CA MET A 261 -12.43 21.92 -9.60
C MET A 261 -13.87 22.09 -10.11
N ASP A 262 -14.86 21.60 -9.38
CA ASP A 262 -16.28 21.82 -9.72
C ASP A 262 -16.60 23.33 -9.75
N THR A 263 -16.13 24.07 -8.75
CA THR A 263 -16.28 25.53 -8.70
C THR A 263 -15.59 26.21 -9.89
N ALA A 264 -14.39 25.77 -10.26
CA ALA A 264 -13.66 26.30 -11.42
C ALA A 264 -14.48 26.09 -12.70
N ILE A 265 -15.03 24.90 -12.92
CA ILE A 265 -15.84 24.57 -14.09
C ILE A 265 -17.11 25.43 -14.13
N GLU A 266 -17.85 25.51 -13.02
CA GLU A 266 -19.08 26.31 -12.92
C GLU A 266 -18.85 27.79 -13.27
N LYS A 267 -17.78 28.36 -12.71
CA LYS A 267 -17.38 29.74 -13.00
C LYS A 267 -16.85 29.89 -14.42
N GLY A 268 -16.03 28.97 -14.89
CA GLY A 268 -15.48 28.99 -16.26
C GLY A 268 -16.55 28.92 -17.34
N MET A 269 -17.65 28.21 -17.10
CA MET A 269 -18.82 28.18 -17.96
C MET A 269 -19.59 29.51 -18.04
N THR A 270 -19.38 30.46 -17.13
CA THR A 270 -20.05 31.77 -17.17
C THR A 270 -19.08 32.90 -17.48
N ASN A 271 -17.88 32.83 -16.90
CA ASN A 271 -16.78 33.74 -17.11
C ASN A 271 -15.46 32.96 -17.08
N LYS A 272 -14.88 32.73 -18.27
CA LYS A 272 -13.62 32.01 -18.41
C LYS A 272 -12.50 32.57 -17.53
N THR A 273 -12.40 33.89 -17.40
CA THR A 273 -11.34 34.52 -16.60
C THR A 273 -11.46 34.19 -15.11
N GLU A 274 -12.69 34.11 -14.59
CA GLU A 274 -12.94 33.70 -13.20
C GLU A 274 -12.67 32.22 -13.00
N GLY A 275 -13.09 31.36 -13.93
CA GLY A 275 -12.78 29.93 -13.89
C GLY A 275 -11.27 29.67 -13.95
N ASP A 276 -10.54 30.37 -14.82
CA ASP A 276 -9.08 30.25 -14.97
C ASP A 276 -8.35 30.68 -13.70
N ALA A 277 -8.88 31.69 -12.98
CA ALA A 277 -8.32 32.11 -11.69
C ALA A 277 -8.50 31.04 -10.61
N ILE A 278 -9.65 30.36 -10.57
CA ILE A 278 -9.91 29.27 -9.61
C ILE A 278 -9.12 28.02 -9.99
N LEU A 279 -8.98 27.72 -11.28
CA LEU A 279 -8.16 26.61 -11.77
C LEU A 279 -6.72 26.71 -11.25
N LYS A 280 -6.13 27.91 -11.19
CA LYS A 280 -4.80 28.10 -10.58
C LYS A 280 -4.76 27.67 -9.12
N THR A 281 -5.83 27.92 -8.36
CA THR A 281 -5.97 27.44 -6.98
C THR A 281 -6.09 25.93 -6.90
N VAL A 282 -6.81 25.30 -7.84
CA VAL A 282 -6.87 23.82 -7.98
C VAL A 282 -5.46 23.27 -8.20
N MET A 283 -4.68 23.85 -9.13
CA MET A 283 -3.32 23.40 -9.40
C MET A 283 -2.43 23.57 -8.16
N LEU A 284 -2.51 24.70 -7.46
CA LEU A 284 -1.79 24.91 -6.20
C LEU A 284 -2.14 23.85 -5.15
N ALA A 285 -3.42 23.48 -5.03
CA ALA A 285 -3.86 22.44 -4.11
C ALA A 285 -3.28 21.07 -4.47
N VAL A 286 -3.26 20.72 -5.76
CA VAL A 286 -2.60 19.50 -6.26
C VAL A 286 -1.11 19.47 -5.89
N PHE A 287 -0.37 20.55 -6.16
CA PHE A 287 1.07 20.60 -5.87
C PHE A 287 1.40 20.59 -4.37
N LYS A 288 0.48 21.07 -3.53
CA LYS A 288 0.58 21.03 -2.07
C LYS A 288 0.12 19.70 -1.45
N SER A 289 -0.49 18.80 -2.22
CA SER A 289 -0.97 17.53 -1.69
C SER A 289 0.21 16.63 -1.29
N ASP A 290 0.23 16.15 -0.05
CA ASP A 290 1.20 15.16 0.40
C ASP A 290 0.84 13.74 -0.06
N ASP A 291 -0.38 13.55 -0.55
CA ASP A 291 -0.93 12.29 -1.06
C ASP A 291 -0.49 11.94 -2.49
N LEU A 292 0.26 12.84 -3.13
CA LEU A 292 0.74 12.70 -4.50
C LEU A 292 2.28 12.75 -4.57
N THR A 293 2.88 11.91 -5.40
CA THR A 293 4.31 12.03 -5.76
C THR A 293 4.53 13.25 -6.67
N TYR A 294 5.77 13.75 -6.81
CA TYR A 294 6.05 14.88 -7.72
C TYR A 294 5.72 14.55 -9.18
N VAL A 295 6.01 13.32 -9.60
CA VAL A 295 5.63 12.80 -10.92
C VAL A 295 4.12 12.87 -11.10
N ASP A 296 3.38 12.42 -10.10
CA ASP A 296 1.92 12.33 -10.22
C ASP A 296 1.22 13.67 -10.02
N LYS A 297 1.75 14.58 -9.20
CA LYS A 297 1.26 15.98 -9.08
C LYS A 297 1.17 16.64 -10.45
N THR A 298 2.21 16.47 -11.26
CA THR A 298 2.31 17.01 -12.61
C THR A 298 1.27 16.40 -13.54
N ARG A 299 1.14 15.07 -13.51
CA ARG A 299 0.15 14.34 -14.30
C ARG A 299 -1.28 14.73 -13.93
N VAL A 300 -1.59 14.77 -12.63
CA VAL A 300 -2.91 15.16 -12.10
C VAL A 300 -3.23 16.60 -12.45
N ALA A 301 -2.31 17.54 -12.25
CA ALA A 301 -2.50 18.94 -12.63
C ALA A 301 -2.83 19.09 -14.13
N THR A 302 -2.08 18.41 -14.99
CA THR A 302 -2.33 18.43 -16.44
C THR A 302 -3.66 17.79 -16.80
N ALA A 303 -4.00 16.65 -16.18
CA ALA A 303 -5.27 15.95 -16.38
C ALA A 303 -6.47 16.83 -16.01
N LEU A 304 -6.39 17.52 -14.87
CA LEU A 304 -7.44 18.42 -14.40
C LEU A 304 -7.52 19.67 -15.28
N LYS A 305 -6.41 20.28 -15.67
CA LYS A 305 -6.40 21.42 -16.63
C LYS A 305 -7.09 21.05 -17.94
N LYS A 306 -6.72 19.91 -18.54
CA LYS A 306 -7.33 19.40 -19.77
C LYS A 306 -8.83 19.17 -19.61
N GLU A 307 -9.24 18.56 -18.49
CA GLU A 307 -10.66 18.37 -18.17
C GLU A 307 -11.43 19.70 -18.09
N TYR A 308 -10.86 20.72 -17.42
CA TYR A 308 -11.46 22.03 -17.35
C TYR A 308 -11.63 22.64 -18.75
N GLU A 309 -10.56 22.64 -19.56
CA GLU A 309 -10.55 23.18 -20.92
C GLU A 309 -11.57 22.48 -21.83
N GLU A 310 -11.64 21.15 -21.76
CA GLU A 310 -12.64 20.35 -22.48
C GLU A 310 -14.06 20.77 -22.09
N ARG A 311 -14.36 20.83 -20.78
CA ARG A 311 -15.69 21.16 -20.26
C ARG A 311 -16.14 22.57 -20.61
N ILE A 312 -15.27 23.57 -20.54
CA ILE A 312 -15.62 24.95 -20.98
C ILE A 312 -15.76 25.03 -22.51
N SER A 313 -15.02 24.23 -23.28
CA SER A 313 -15.12 24.22 -24.75
C SER A 313 -16.48 23.69 -25.23
N PHE A 314 -17.15 22.81 -24.48
CA PHE A 314 -18.49 22.32 -24.81
C PHE A 314 -19.54 23.44 -24.84
N GLN A 315 -19.34 24.54 -24.10
CA GLN A 315 -20.18 25.73 -24.17
C GLN A 315 -20.20 26.35 -25.57
N SER A 316 -19.10 26.26 -26.32
CA SER A 316 -19.00 26.76 -27.70
C SER A 316 -19.61 25.81 -28.75
N LYS A 317 -19.98 24.58 -28.34
CA LYS A 317 -20.42 23.48 -29.23
C LYS A 317 -21.81 22.93 -28.88
N LEU A 318 -22.65 23.70 -28.19
CA LEU A 318 -24.07 23.35 -27.98
C LEU A 318 -24.78 23.23 -29.34
N GLY A 319 -24.73 22.03 -29.92
CA GLY A 319 -25.19 21.68 -31.27
C GLY A 319 -24.51 20.45 -31.89
N SER A 320 -23.33 20.02 -31.41
CA SER A 320 -22.65 18.84 -31.95
C SER A 320 -23.03 17.55 -31.22
N LYS A 321 -23.34 16.49 -32.00
CA LYS A 321 -23.70 15.14 -31.51
C LYS A 321 -22.74 14.66 -30.41
N VAL A 322 -23.32 14.23 -29.30
CA VAL A 322 -22.62 13.54 -28.21
C VAL A 322 -21.84 12.36 -28.80
N SER A 323 -20.50 12.43 -28.72
CA SER A 323 -19.62 11.34 -29.10
C SER A 323 -19.89 10.15 -28.18
N LYS A 324 -20.26 9.00 -28.76
CA LYS A 324 -20.47 7.73 -28.03
C LYS A 324 -19.17 7.02 -27.67
N ASN A 325 -18.02 7.68 -27.77
CA ASN A 325 -16.74 7.01 -27.58
C ASN A 325 -16.46 6.86 -26.09
N THR A 326 -16.75 5.71 -25.49
CA THR A 326 -16.44 5.34 -24.10
C THR A 326 -14.94 5.33 -23.78
N GLN A 327 -14.07 5.39 -24.79
CA GLN A 327 -12.61 5.50 -24.65
C GLN A 327 -12.17 6.82 -24.01
N TRP A 328 -13.02 7.86 -24.06
CA TRP A 328 -12.78 9.15 -23.41
C TRP A 328 -12.56 9.07 -21.88
N LEU A 329 -13.11 8.04 -21.22
CA LEU A 329 -12.87 7.82 -19.78
C LEU A 329 -11.47 7.23 -19.54
N ASN A 330 -11.02 6.31 -20.40
CA ASN A 330 -9.70 5.70 -20.30
C ASN A 330 -8.59 6.71 -20.65
N ASP A 331 -8.80 7.55 -21.66
CA ASP A 331 -7.86 8.61 -22.08
C ASP A 331 -7.65 9.69 -20.98
N ARG A 332 -8.54 9.76 -19.98
CA ARG A 332 -8.47 10.69 -18.85
C ARG A 332 -7.85 10.08 -17.59
N VAL A 333 -7.78 8.75 -17.49
CA VAL A 333 -7.06 8.06 -16.40
C VAL A 333 -5.55 8.12 -16.65
N VAL A 334 -5.11 8.02 -17.91
CA VAL A 334 -3.70 8.09 -18.33
C VAL A 334 -3.44 9.39 -19.09
N ALA A 335 -3.86 10.54 -18.53
CA ALA A 335 -3.82 11.82 -19.26
C ALA A 335 -2.41 12.18 -19.78
N LEU A 336 -1.37 11.63 -19.15
CA LEU A 336 0.02 11.63 -19.61
C LEU A 336 0.67 10.29 -19.23
N ASP A 337 1.65 9.86 -20.03
CA ASP A 337 2.53 8.74 -19.69
C ASP A 337 3.42 9.13 -18.49
N PRO A 338 3.30 8.47 -17.33
CA PRO A 338 4.08 8.78 -16.13
C PRO A 338 5.60 8.71 -16.36
N GLU A 339 6.08 7.84 -17.25
CA GLU A 339 7.51 7.74 -17.56
C GLU A 339 8.00 8.93 -18.38
N VAL A 340 7.17 9.46 -19.26
CA VAL A 340 7.46 10.71 -20.00
C VAL A 340 7.52 11.87 -19.02
N VAL A 341 6.52 12.00 -18.14
CA VAL A 341 6.48 13.05 -17.11
C VAL A 341 7.71 12.96 -16.21
N SER A 342 8.03 11.78 -15.70
CA SER A 342 9.21 11.56 -14.86
C SER A 342 10.49 12.03 -15.56
N ARG A 343 10.69 11.69 -16.84
CA ARG A 343 11.84 12.16 -17.63
C ARG A 343 11.87 13.67 -17.81
N GLN A 344 10.73 14.32 -18.06
CA GLN A 344 10.65 15.77 -18.26
C GLN A 344 10.93 16.56 -16.98
N ILE A 345 10.47 16.09 -15.82
CA ILE A 345 10.68 16.78 -14.54
C ILE A 345 11.98 16.38 -13.84
N SER A 346 12.62 15.27 -14.22
CA SER A 346 13.88 14.79 -13.62
C SER A 346 14.97 15.86 -13.50
N PRO A 347 15.22 16.74 -14.49
CA PRO A 347 16.23 17.81 -14.35
C PRO A 347 15.88 18.85 -13.28
N VAL A 348 14.59 19.08 -13.02
CA VAL A 348 14.12 19.98 -11.96
C VAL A 348 14.24 19.33 -10.59
N LEU A 349 13.92 18.04 -10.50
CA LEU A 349 14.06 17.26 -9.26
C LEU A 349 15.53 17.05 -8.84
N ALA A 350 16.44 17.01 -9.81
CA ALA A 350 17.88 16.84 -9.56
C ALA A 350 18.62 18.16 -9.24
N ASP A 351 17.93 19.32 -9.25
CA ASP A 351 18.55 20.62 -8.96
C ASP A 351 18.66 20.85 -7.45
N GLU A 352 19.84 20.57 -6.89
CA GLU A 352 20.15 20.73 -5.47
C GLU A 352 20.00 22.17 -4.94
N ASN A 353 19.88 23.18 -5.83
CA ASN A 353 19.68 24.57 -5.43
C ASN A 353 18.21 24.92 -5.19
N LEU A 354 17.27 24.05 -5.54
CA LEU A 354 15.84 24.29 -5.39
C LEU A 354 15.32 23.57 -4.13
N ASN A 355 14.57 24.31 -3.32
CA ASN A 355 13.77 23.70 -2.26
C ASN A 355 12.44 23.17 -2.82
N ALA A 356 11.71 22.39 -2.02
CA ALA A 356 10.44 21.79 -2.43
C ALA A 356 9.40 22.80 -2.97
N ALA A 357 9.35 24.01 -2.41
CA ALA A 357 8.45 25.06 -2.88
C ALA A 357 8.87 25.60 -4.27
N ALA A 358 10.16 25.84 -4.49
CA ALA A 358 10.69 26.31 -5.76
C ALA A 358 10.58 25.24 -6.87
N ILE A 359 10.75 23.96 -6.51
CA ILE A 359 10.47 22.82 -7.40
C ILE A 359 9.00 22.85 -7.82
N ALA A 360 8.07 22.95 -6.86
CA ALA A 360 6.65 22.99 -7.12
C ALA A 360 6.25 24.17 -8.02
N ASP A 361 6.74 25.37 -7.75
CA ASP A 361 6.46 26.57 -8.57
C ASP A 361 6.98 26.43 -10.01
N LYS A 362 8.17 25.86 -10.18
CA LYS A 362 8.77 25.66 -11.51
C LYS A 362 8.00 24.63 -12.32
N ILE A 363 7.63 23.49 -11.71
CA ILE A 363 6.81 22.47 -12.38
C ILE A 363 5.40 23.02 -12.68
N LEU A 364 4.82 23.78 -11.76
CA LEU A 364 3.54 24.45 -12.00
C LEU A 364 3.61 25.38 -13.21
N ALA A 365 4.67 26.18 -13.34
CA ALA A 365 4.87 27.03 -14.52
C ALA A 365 4.94 26.21 -15.81
N MET A 366 5.68 25.09 -15.82
CA MET A 366 5.76 24.18 -16.97
C MET A 366 4.36 23.65 -17.37
N VAL A 367 3.55 23.20 -16.41
CA VAL A 367 2.17 22.72 -16.67
C VAL A 367 1.27 23.85 -17.18
N MET A 368 1.35 25.03 -16.58
CA MET A 368 0.54 26.18 -16.98
C MET A 368 0.88 26.65 -18.40
N ASN A 369 2.16 26.60 -18.77
CA ASN A 369 2.66 26.96 -20.09
C ASN A 369 2.52 25.85 -21.15
N ALA A 370 2.02 24.66 -20.78
CA ALA A 370 1.93 23.49 -21.65
C ALA A 370 3.30 23.01 -22.18
N GLU A 371 4.33 23.07 -21.33
CA GLU A 371 5.67 22.55 -21.61
C GLU A 371 5.81 21.04 -21.29
N ILE A 372 4.76 20.45 -20.72
CA ILE A 372 4.65 19.03 -20.33
C ILE A 372 3.47 18.43 -21.10
N GLU A 373 3.79 17.51 -22.01
CA GLU A 373 2.88 16.83 -22.96
C GLU A 373 2.94 15.31 -22.87
#